data_AF-A0A538GLI0-F1
#
_entry.id   AF-A0A538GLI0-F1
#
_cell.length_a   1.000
_cell.length_b   1.000
_cell.length_c   1.000
_cell.angle_alpha   90.00
_cell.angle_beta   90.00
_cell.angle_gamma   90.00
#
_symmetry.space_group_name_H-M   'P 1'
#
loop_
_entity.id
_entity.type
_entity.pdbx_description
1 polymer ?
#
loop_
_entity_poly.entity_id
_entity_poly.type
_entity_poly.pdbx_seq_one_letter_code
_entity_poly.pdbx_strand_id
1 'polypeptide(L)'
;MRRGGRATVVIEPPSLPIPTAHNDPRRAAIRAVVDELERAGIPVQNQTLLVAGGLARRLADRDLEQLGIVSPEFARRFRGRVAIHDAEDPGLVEIGHSGRIPLRVHPALLDTDVIVVVTAAETVLHGGPAALLAASGREALRAAGAYSLLETSASQGWQLGVAIERELSRRVPLIGASLTFNHPRLAGAARGYPYEQEALERIVGSPLRRPFGLLPAWARDRIIRSVRRDLSLAAAYGGPPSVAHAEALLRGVEARSAPLDGQLDAIVIGIPRTTPFLPRERPNPLLAAYLALGLALRMWRDGFPLADGGTAIVLHRFHRRFSHPTQQPYRAFFQATTRFGRESVELLEAEREAADDPRAIDAYRGRRSCHPLLPFADRDGAGDGARPRRGPAPRRLPPVTPVLPDSRNDRPLDQDLREELLRPLLARFAEEVFGRALLDDPPVVHHHDAVGGLTGKAHLVGDDDHGHPFERKLLHHVQDLADHLRVERARRLVEED
;
A
#
# COMPACT_ATOMS: atom_id res chain seq x y z
N MET A 1 3.06 -21.48 -27.26
CA MET A 1 2.47 -20.18 -27.68
C MET A 1 2.46 -20.13 -29.21
N ARG A 2 1.61 -19.30 -29.82
CA ARG A 2 1.69 -18.98 -31.26
C ARG A 2 2.67 -17.82 -31.47
N ARG A 3 3.59 -17.93 -32.44
CA ARG A 3 4.42 -16.79 -32.87
C ARG A 3 3.52 -15.68 -33.44
N GLY A 4 3.80 -14.43 -33.09
CA GLY A 4 2.96 -13.28 -33.46
C GLY A 4 1.64 -13.17 -32.68
N GLY A 5 1.40 -14.01 -31.67
CA GLY A 5 0.21 -13.93 -30.81
C GLY A 5 0.19 -12.69 -29.91
N ARG A 6 -0.78 -12.64 -28.99
CA ARG A 6 -0.94 -11.62 -27.94
C ARG A 6 -0.66 -12.20 -26.55
N ALA A 7 -0.14 -11.37 -25.65
CA ALA A 7 0.04 -11.74 -24.24
C ALA A 7 -0.46 -10.65 -23.29
N THR A 8 -1.01 -11.04 -22.15
CA THR A 8 -1.45 -10.13 -21.10
C THR A 8 -0.68 -10.40 -19.82
N VAL A 9 0.23 -9.48 -19.47
CA VAL A 9 1.02 -9.52 -18.24
C VAL A 9 0.25 -8.80 -17.14
N VAL A 10 -0.25 -9.54 -16.16
CA VAL A 10 -1.03 -9.01 -15.03
C VAL A 10 -0.08 -8.67 -13.89
N ILE A 11 -0.10 -7.41 -13.43
CA ILE A 11 0.71 -6.93 -12.31
C ILE A 11 -0.15 -6.18 -11.31
N GLU A 12 0.24 -6.21 -10.04
CA GLU A 12 -0.37 -5.38 -9.00
C GLU A 12 0.48 -4.13 -8.73
N PRO A 13 -0.13 -3.02 -8.28
CA PRO A 13 0.59 -2.02 -7.49
C PRO A 13 1.37 -2.71 -6.34
N PRO A 14 2.62 -2.32 -6.05
CA PRO A 14 3.47 -2.99 -5.07
C PRO A 14 3.06 -2.64 -3.63
N SER A 15 1.84 -3.01 -3.22
CA SER A 15 1.16 -2.61 -1.98
C SER A 15 1.87 -3.12 -0.73
N LEU A 16 2.32 -4.37 -0.74
CA LEU A 16 3.12 -5.04 0.29
C LEU A 16 4.50 -5.46 -0.27
N PRO A 17 5.53 -5.68 0.57
CA PRO A 17 5.58 -5.39 2.00
C PRO A 17 5.64 -3.88 2.28
N ILE A 18 5.42 -3.49 3.54
CA ILE A 18 5.44 -2.09 3.98
C ILE A 18 6.39 -1.87 5.18
N PRO A 19 7.13 -0.74 5.23
CA PRO A 19 7.30 0.25 4.17
C PRO A 19 8.10 -0.30 2.97
N THR A 20 7.71 0.09 1.77
CA THR A 20 8.33 -0.34 0.50
C THR A 20 9.81 0.00 0.42
N ALA A 21 10.57 -0.82 -0.31
CA ALA A 21 11.98 -0.59 -0.61
C ALA A 21 12.19 0.34 -1.82
N HIS A 22 13.38 0.92 -1.90
CA HIS A 22 13.78 1.75 -3.04
C HIS A 22 14.05 0.87 -4.27
N ASN A 23 14.70 -0.28 -4.05
CA ASN A 23 14.86 -1.36 -5.01
C ASN A 23 13.78 -2.42 -4.75
N ASP A 24 12.92 -2.67 -5.73
CA ASP A 24 11.83 -3.66 -5.66
C ASP A 24 12.04 -4.75 -6.74
N PRO A 25 12.19 -6.04 -6.35
CA PRO A 25 12.46 -7.11 -7.31
C PRO A 25 11.36 -7.31 -8.37
N ARG A 26 10.12 -6.86 -8.13
CA ARG A 26 9.04 -6.94 -9.14
C ARG A 26 9.41 -6.25 -10.44
N ARG A 27 10.15 -5.14 -10.40
CA ARG A 27 10.61 -4.42 -11.62
C ARG A 27 11.46 -5.31 -12.51
N ALA A 28 12.31 -6.15 -11.91
CA ALA A 28 13.17 -7.08 -12.63
C ALA A 28 12.37 -8.28 -13.16
N ALA A 29 11.43 -8.81 -12.38
CA ALA A 29 10.55 -9.91 -12.82
C ALA A 29 9.62 -9.50 -13.97
N ILE A 30 9.03 -8.30 -13.93
CA ILE A 30 8.18 -7.75 -15.00
C ILE A 30 8.98 -7.61 -16.29
N ARG A 31 10.21 -7.07 -16.22
CA ARG A 31 11.11 -6.99 -17.38
C ARG A 31 11.44 -8.39 -17.92
N ALA A 32 11.83 -9.32 -17.05
CA ALA A 32 12.20 -10.68 -17.45
C ALA A 32 11.04 -11.44 -18.13
N VAL A 33 9.80 -11.26 -17.68
CA VAL A 33 8.61 -11.86 -18.31
C VAL A 33 8.33 -11.25 -19.68
N VAL A 34 8.47 -9.94 -19.85
CA VAL A 34 8.33 -9.28 -21.16
C VAL A 34 9.42 -9.73 -22.13
N ASP A 35 10.67 -9.78 -21.68
CA ASP A 35 11.82 -10.26 -22.47
C ASP A 35 11.64 -11.74 -22.88
N GLU A 36 11.09 -12.59 -22.01
CA GLU A 36 10.83 -14.01 -22.30
C GLU A 36 9.64 -14.21 -23.24
N LEU A 37 8.60 -13.37 -23.15
CA LEU A 37 7.52 -13.33 -24.12
C LEU A 37 8.02 -12.91 -25.51
N GLU A 38 8.96 -11.96 -25.60
CA GLU A 38 9.63 -11.62 -26.87
C GLU A 38 10.43 -12.82 -27.42
N ARG A 39 11.20 -13.54 -26.58
CA ARG A 39 11.91 -14.78 -26.98
C ARG A 39 10.98 -15.89 -27.44
N ALA A 40 9.82 -16.06 -26.80
CA ALA A 40 8.77 -16.99 -27.21
C ALA A 40 8.09 -16.59 -28.54
N GLY A 41 8.40 -15.42 -29.08
CA GLY A 41 7.90 -14.92 -30.36
C GLY A 41 6.62 -14.10 -30.26
N ILE A 42 6.30 -13.53 -29.08
CA ILE A 42 5.22 -12.56 -28.88
C ILE A 42 5.86 -11.16 -28.81
N PRO A 43 5.85 -10.38 -29.90
CA PRO A 43 6.55 -9.09 -29.96
C PRO A 43 5.96 -8.10 -28.95
N VAL A 44 6.78 -7.23 -28.35
CA VAL A 44 6.35 -6.33 -27.27
C VAL A 44 5.11 -5.48 -27.61
N GLN A 45 4.90 -5.13 -28.87
CA GLN A 45 3.72 -4.38 -29.35
C GLN A 45 2.40 -5.15 -29.15
N ASN A 46 2.44 -6.49 -29.17
CA ASN A 46 1.29 -7.36 -28.93
C ASN A 46 1.10 -7.71 -27.45
N GLN A 47 1.97 -7.21 -26.56
CA GLN A 47 1.89 -7.45 -25.12
C GLN A 47 1.06 -6.33 -24.44
N THR A 48 0.18 -6.71 -23.53
CA THR A 48 -0.58 -5.78 -22.67
C THR A 48 -0.14 -5.92 -21.22
N LEU A 49 0.35 -4.84 -20.62
CA LEU A 49 0.63 -4.75 -19.19
C LEU A 49 -0.64 -4.28 -18.45
N LEU A 50 -1.34 -5.20 -17.81
CA LEU A 50 -2.58 -4.95 -17.07
C LEU A 50 -2.28 -4.73 -15.59
N VAL A 51 -2.58 -3.52 -15.09
CA VAL A 51 -2.34 -3.11 -13.71
C VAL A 51 -3.63 -3.29 -12.90
N ALA A 52 -3.64 -4.38 -12.14
CA ALA A 52 -4.72 -4.84 -11.28
C ALA A 52 -4.75 -4.05 -9.96
N GLY A 53 -5.46 -2.92 -9.94
CA GLY A 53 -5.54 -2.03 -8.78
C GLY A 53 -6.70 -2.31 -7.80
N GLY A 54 -7.67 -3.16 -8.19
CA GLY A 54 -8.89 -3.40 -7.43
C GLY A 54 -9.61 -2.09 -7.03
N LEU A 55 -9.94 -1.98 -5.74
CA LEU A 55 -10.63 -0.84 -5.15
C LEU A 55 -9.70 0.34 -4.77
N ALA A 56 -8.37 0.20 -4.92
CA ALA A 56 -7.42 1.28 -4.67
C ALA A 56 -7.53 2.40 -5.72
N ARG A 57 -6.98 3.60 -5.45
CA ARG A 57 -7.02 4.71 -6.41
C ARG A 57 -6.41 4.26 -7.75
N ARG A 58 -7.19 4.37 -8.83
CA ARG A 58 -6.68 4.13 -10.19
C ARG A 58 -5.45 5.00 -10.45
N LEU A 59 -4.45 4.41 -11.09
CA LEU A 59 -3.22 5.10 -11.48
C LEU A 59 -3.34 5.73 -12.87
N ALA A 60 -2.52 6.72 -13.16
CA ALA A 60 -2.23 7.13 -14.53
C ALA A 60 -1.01 6.37 -15.07
N ASP A 61 -0.91 6.25 -16.39
CA ASP A 61 0.09 5.41 -17.05
C ASP A 61 1.53 5.92 -16.77
N ARG A 62 1.69 7.24 -16.62
CA ARG A 62 2.93 7.90 -16.17
C ARG A 62 3.31 7.59 -14.71
N ASP A 63 2.33 7.21 -13.87
CA ASP A 63 2.55 6.88 -12.47
C ASP A 63 3.35 5.56 -12.33
N LEU A 64 3.40 4.72 -13.38
CA LEU A 64 4.12 3.44 -13.34
C LEU A 64 5.64 3.61 -13.18
N GLU A 65 6.22 4.63 -13.82
CA GLU A 65 7.62 5.03 -13.60
C GLU A 65 7.75 5.87 -12.33
N GLN A 66 6.90 6.90 -12.16
CA GLN A 66 7.01 7.87 -11.05
C GLN A 66 6.80 7.26 -9.67
N LEU A 67 5.97 6.21 -9.54
CA LEU A 67 5.75 5.47 -8.30
C LEU A 67 6.59 4.18 -8.22
N GLY A 68 7.46 3.94 -9.20
CA GLY A 68 8.42 2.83 -9.19
C GLY A 68 7.77 1.45 -9.25
N ILE A 69 6.74 1.28 -10.09
CA ILE A 69 6.12 -0.03 -10.39
C ILE A 69 6.97 -0.78 -11.43
N VAL A 70 7.49 -0.04 -12.41
CA VAL A 70 8.48 -0.51 -13.39
C VAL A 70 9.80 0.26 -13.24
N SER A 71 10.87 -0.15 -13.93
CA SER A 71 12.09 0.66 -14.01
C SER A 71 11.96 1.78 -15.07
N PRO A 72 12.65 2.92 -14.89
CA PRO A 72 12.78 3.96 -15.92
C PRO A 72 13.25 3.43 -17.29
N GLU A 73 14.18 2.48 -17.27
CA GLU A 73 14.68 1.78 -18.46
C GLU A 73 13.57 0.99 -19.16
N PHE A 74 12.81 0.19 -18.41
CA PHE A 74 11.69 -0.59 -18.93
C PHE A 74 10.59 0.33 -19.50
N ALA A 75 10.22 1.39 -18.78
CA ALA A 75 9.23 2.37 -19.23
C ALA A 75 9.62 2.99 -20.58
N ARG A 76 10.91 3.31 -20.77
CA ARG A 76 11.44 3.82 -22.04
C ARG A 76 11.57 2.76 -23.15
N ARG A 77 11.74 1.46 -22.84
CA ARG A 77 11.80 0.37 -23.82
C ARG A 77 10.40 -0.13 -24.26
N PHE A 78 9.45 -0.25 -23.34
CA PHE A 78 8.18 -0.92 -23.58
C PHE A 78 7.36 -0.22 -24.68
N ARG A 79 6.84 -0.99 -25.64
CA ARG A 79 6.00 -0.51 -26.76
C ARG A 79 4.66 -1.25 -26.86
N GLY A 80 4.34 -2.07 -25.87
CA GLY A 80 3.03 -2.71 -25.73
C GLY A 80 1.99 -1.77 -25.13
N ARG A 81 0.77 -2.28 -24.99
CA ARG A 81 -0.34 -1.54 -24.36
C ARG A 81 -0.16 -1.53 -22.84
N VAL A 82 -0.36 -0.37 -22.21
CA VAL A 82 -0.65 -0.30 -20.77
C VAL A 82 -2.17 -0.26 -20.58
N ALA A 83 -2.68 -1.01 -19.60
CA ALA A 83 -4.07 -0.97 -19.18
C ALA A 83 -4.14 -0.83 -17.65
N ILE A 84 -4.82 0.20 -17.16
CA ILE A 84 -5.07 0.37 -15.72
C ILE A 84 -6.50 -0.06 -15.43
N HIS A 85 -6.67 -1.10 -14.61
CA HIS A 85 -7.99 -1.67 -14.30
C HIS A 85 -9.00 -0.65 -13.77
N ASP A 86 -10.28 -0.94 -13.96
CA ASP A 86 -11.44 -0.16 -13.51
C ASP A 86 -12.51 -1.15 -13.02
N ALA A 87 -12.76 -1.19 -11.72
CA ALA A 87 -13.75 -2.10 -11.12
C ALA A 87 -15.21 -1.74 -11.48
N GLU A 88 -15.42 -0.54 -12.04
CA GLU A 88 -16.71 0.05 -12.42
C GLU A 88 -16.82 0.23 -13.96
N ASP A 89 -16.03 -0.50 -14.74
CA ASP A 89 -16.17 -0.50 -16.20
C ASP A 89 -17.40 -1.34 -16.65
N PRO A 90 -18.40 -0.74 -17.34
CA PRO A 90 -19.50 -1.52 -17.89
C PRO A 90 -19.03 -2.62 -18.86
N GLY A 91 -17.85 -2.45 -19.47
CA GLY A 91 -17.22 -3.42 -20.36
C GLY A 91 -16.60 -4.66 -19.70
N LEU A 92 -16.64 -4.81 -18.36
CA LEU A 92 -16.13 -6.03 -17.72
C LEU A 92 -16.94 -7.28 -18.14
N VAL A 93 -16.24 -8.28 -18.67
CA VAL A 93 -16.87 -9.48 -19.25
C VAL A 93 -17.12 -10.51 -18.14
N GLU A 94 -18.35 -11.01 -18.06
CA GLU A 94 -18.68 -12.10 -17.14
C GLU A 94 -18.10 -13.45 -17.63
N ILE A 95 -17.43 -14.16 -16.74
CA ILE A 95 -16.81 -15.46 -17.02
C ILE A 95 -17.40 -16.62 -16.21
N GLY A 96 -18.21 -16.32 -15.18
CA GLY A 96 -18.83 -17.31 -14.32
C GLY A 96 -19.40 -16.68 -13.05
N HIS A 97 -19.70 -17.51 -12.04
CA HIS A 97 -20.24 -17.09 -10.75
C HIS A 97 -19.58 -17.87 -9.60
N SER A 98 -19.48 -17.26 -8.42
CA SER A 98 -19.11 -17.93 -7.17
C SER A 98 -20.22 -17.74 -6.15
N GLY A 99 -21.05 -18.78 -5.98
CA GLY A 99 -22.30 -18.68 -5.21
C GLY A 99 -23.24 -17.65 -5.84
N ARG A 100 -23.46 -16.52 -5.15
CA ARG A 100 -24.27 -15.38 -5.65
C ARG A 100 -23.43 -14.23 -6.23
N ILE A 101 -22.11 -14.35 -6.26
CA ILE A 101 -21.19 -13.29 -6.70
C ILE A 101 -20.87 -13.50 -8.19
N PRO A 102 -21.16 -12.52 -9.08
CA PRO A 102 -20.77 -12.62 -10.48
C PRO A 102 -19.25 -12.42 -10.63
N LEU A 103 -18.60 -13.25 -11.44
CA LEU A 103 -17.18 -13.14 -11.75
C LEU A 103 -17.03 -12.40 -13.08
N ARG A 104 -16.91 -11.08 -13.01
CA ARG A 104 -16.66 -10.18 -14.16
C ARG A 104 -15.20 -9.73 -14.18
N VAL A 105 -14.54 -9.77 -15.32
CA VAL A 105 -13.09 -9.51 -15.46
C VAL A 105 -12.77 -8.56 -16.62
N HIS A 106 -11.58 -7.94 -16.57
CA HIS A 106 -11.10 -7.02 -17.60
C HIS A 106 -10.93 -7.72 -18.98
N PRO A 107 -11.47 -7.19 -20.10
CA PRO A 107 -11.48 -7.84 -21.42
C PRO A 107 -10.14 -8.36 -21.93
N ALA A 108 -9.03 -7.66 -21.63
CA ALA A 108 -7.68 -8.09 -22.02
C ALA A 108 -7.22 -9.44 -21.43
N LEU A 109 -7.95 -10.01 -20.46
CA LEU A 109 -7.73 -11.37 -19.95
C LEU A 109 -8.38 -12.45 -20.83
N LEU A 110 -9.24 -12.06 -21.78
CA LEU A 110 -9.86 -12.93 -22.78
C LEU A 110 -9.31 -12.65 -24.19
N ASP A 111 -9.02 -11.39 -24.50
CA ASP A 111 -8.46 -10.97 -25.80
C ASP A 111 -6.95 -11.26 -25.94
N THR A 112 -6.49 -12.48 -25.63
CA THR A 112 -5.05 -12.79 -25.54
C THR A 112 -4.75 -14.28 -25.72
N ASP A 113 -3.58 -14.65 -26.27
CA ASP A 113 -3.16 -16.06 -26.44
C ASP A 113 -2.49 -16.64 -25.18
N VAL A 114 -2.09 -15.79 -24.22
CA VAL A 114 -1.54 -16.18 -22.93
C VAL A 114 -1.70 -15.09 -21.87
N ILE A 115 -1.99 -15.48 -20.62
CA ILE A 115 -1.96 -14.61 -19.45
C ILE A 115 -0.74 -14.98 -18.59
N VAL A 116 0.05 -13.98 -18.18
CA VAL A 116 1.16 -14.16 -17.24
C VAL A 116 1.00 -13.24 -16.03
N VAL A 117 0.79 -13.81 -14.84
CA VAL A 117 0.58 -13.08 -13.59
C VAL A 117 1.92 -12.89 -12.87
N VAL A 118 2.38 -11.66 -12.63
CA VAL A 118 3.69 -11.36 -12.02
C VAL A 118 3.50 -10.61 -10.70
N THR A 119 3.75 -11.29 -9.58
CA THR A 119 3.25 -10.89 -8.25
C THR A 119 4.23 -11.26 -7.12
N ALA A 120 3.88 -10.97 -5.86
CA ALA A 120 4.68 -11.36 -4.69
C ALA A 120 3.82 -12.01 -3.59
N ALA A 121 4.34 -13.07 -2.99
CA ALA A 121 3.65 -13.89 -2.00
C ALA A 121 3.74 -13.31 -0.58
N GLU A 122 3.02 -12.21 -0.37
CA GLU A 122 2.92 -11.57 0.95
C GLU A 122 1.66 -11.98 1.72
N THR A 123 0.54 -12.24 1.04
CA THR A 123 -0.73 -12.67 1.68
C THR A 123 -1.58 -13.52 0.72
N VAL A 124 -2.68 -14.09 1.20
CA VAL A 124 -3.73 -14.70 0.35
C VAL A 124 -4.70 -13.70 -0.29
N LEU A 125 -4.56 -12.40 -0.03
CA LEU A 125 -5.38 -11.31 -0.58
C LEU A 125 -4.57 -10.34 -1.49
N HIS A 126 -3.29 -10.63 -1.73
CA HIS A 126 -2.41 -9.88 -2.63
C HIS A 126 -1.49 -10.88 -3.34
N GLY A 127 -1.46 -10.86 -4.66
CA GLY A 127 -0.65 -11.70 -5.52
C GLY A 127 -1.28 -13.02 -5.94
N GLY A 128 -0.66 -13.67 -6.94
CA GLY A 128 -1.15 -14.91 -7.54
C GLY A 128 -2.61 -14.79 -8.01
N PRO A 129 -3.54 -15.64 -7.54
CA PRO A 129 -4.95 -15.57 -7.91
C PRO A 129 -5.62 -14.27 -7.43
N ALA A 130 -5.12 -13.63 -6.37
CA ALA A 130 -5.67 -12.36 -5.90
C ALA A 130 -5.37 -11.19 -6.87
N ALA A 131 -4.35 -11.29 -7.73
CA ALA A 131 -4.11 -10.30 -8.78
C ALA A 131 -5.14 -10.38 -9.92
N LEU A 132 -5.70 -11.58 -10.16
CA LEU A 132 -6.82 -11.75 -11.11
C LEU A 132 -8.12 -11.21 -10.51
N LEU A 133 -8.32 -11.37 -9.19
CA LEU A 133 -9.40 -10.72 -8.44
C LEU A 133 -9.23 -9.19 -8.39
N ALA A 134 -8.01 -8.67 -8.28
CA ALA A 134 -7.70 -7.24 -8.40
C ALA A 134 -7.93 -6.68 -9.82
N ALA A 135 -8.23 -7.54 -10.80
CA ALA A 135 -8.67 -7.22 -12.16
C ALA A 135 -10.15 -7.61 -12.42
N SER A 136 -10.96 -7.79 -11.36
CA SER A 136 -12.41 -8.10 -11.44
C SER A 136 -13.31 -6.91 -11.15
N GLY A 137 -14.63 -7.12 -11.32
CA GLY A 137 -15.67 -6.18 -10.90
C GLY A 137 -15.78 -5.99 -9.38
N ARG A 138 -16.43 -4.89 -8.99
CA ARG A 138 -16.59 -4.43 -7.60
C ARG A 138 -17.22 -5.45 -6.65
N GLU A 139 -18.14 -6.30 -7.11
CA GLU A 139 -18.88 -7.26 -6.28
C GLU A 139 -17.95 -8.32 -5.69
N ALA A 140 -17.11 -8.93 -6.54
CA ALA A 140 -16.12 -9.93 -6.12
C ALA A 140 -15.00 -9.30 -5.28
N LEU A 141 -14.61 -8.06 -5.59
CA LEU A 141 -13.66 -7.29 -4.78
C LEU A 141 -14.20 -6.99 -3.38
N ARG A 142 -15.48 -6.59 -3.25
CA ARG A 142 -16.09 -6.28 -1.95
C ARG A 142 -16.29 -7.52 -1.07
N ALA A 143 -16.51 -8.68 -1.69
CA ALA A 143 -16.61 -9.98 -1.03
C ALA A 143 -15.24 -10.63 -0.67
N ALA A 144 -14.12 -10.00 -1.01
CA ALA A 144 -12.76 -10.55 -0.86
C ALA A 144 -12.21 -10.54 0.59
N GLY A 145 -12.96 -11.11 1.54
CA GLY A 145 -12.52 -11.27 2.92
C GLY A 145 -11.58 -12.47 3.14
N ALA A 146 -10.88 -12.48 4.28
CA ALA A 146 -10.17 -13.66 4.80
C ALA A 146 -10.06 -13.55 6.33
N TYR A 147 -9.98 -14.68 7.06
CA TYR A 147 -9.70 -14.64 8.49
C TYR A 147 -8.20 -14.38 8.72
N SER A 148 -7.35 -15.40 8.60
CA SER A 148 -5.90 -15.20 8.40
C SER A 148 -5.58 -14.65 7.01
N LEU A 149 -4.47 -13.92 6.89
CA LEU A 149 -3.84 -13.52 5.63
C LEU A 149 -2.83 -14.55 5.09
N LEU A 150 -2.58 -15.63 5.83
CA LEU A 150 -1.66 -16.74 5.51
C LEU A 150 -2.38 -18.11 5.44
N GLU A 151 -3.71 -18.14 5.53
CA GLU A 151 -4.54 -19.33 5.30
C GLU A 151 -5.36 -19.23 4.01
N THR A 152 -5.13 -20.17 3.10
CA THR A 152 -5.87 -20.29 1.83
C THR A 152 -7.27 -20.89 2.02
N SER A 153 -7.45 -21.77 3.00
CA SER A 153 -8.70 -22.42 3.36
C SER A 153 -9.75 -21.44 3.90
N ALA A 154 -9.35 -20.57 4.84
CA ALA A 154 -10.20 -19.60 5.53
C ALA A 154 -10.30 -18.23 4.80
N SER A 155 -10.02 -18.20 3.49
CA SER A 155 -9.97 -16.98 2.68
C SER A 155 -11.00 -17.00 1.55
N GLN A 156 -12.01 -16.13 1.65
CA GLN A 156 -13.00 -15.93 0.59
C GLN A 156 -12.38 -15.28 -0.65
N GLY A 157 -11.44 -14.34 -0.46
CA GLY A 157 -10.68 -13.73 -1.56
C GLY A 157 -9.80 -14.75 -2.29
N TRP A 158 -9.20 -15.72 -1.58
CA TRP A 158 -8.48 -16.83 -2.21
C TRP A 158 -9.43 -17.69 -3.07
N GLN A 159 -10.57 -18.09 -2.51
CA GLN A 159 -11.58 -18.89 -3.23
C GLN A 159 -12.13 -18.16 -4.47
N LEU A 160 -12.35 -16.85 -4.39
CA LEU A 160 -12.79 -16.02 -5.53
C LEU A 160 -11.70 -15.90 -6.60
N GLY A 161 -10.45 -15.64 -6.21
CA GLY A 161 -9.32 -15.58 -7.13
C GLY A 161 -9.07 -16.92 -7.84
N VAL A 162 -9.14 -18.04 -7.13
CA VAL A 162 -8.99 -19.39 -7.70
C VAL A 162 -10.18 -19.76 -8.60
N ALA A 163 -11.39 -19.27 -8.31
CA ALA A 163 -12.52 -19.42 -9.23
C ALA A 163 -12.30 -18.65 -10.55
N ILE A 164 -11.78 -17.42 -10.49
CA ILE A 164 -11.40 -16.64 -11.67
C ILE A 164 -10.28 -17.34 -12.46
N GLU A 165 -9.23 -17.82 -11.79
CA GLU A 165 -8.14 -18.60 -12.39
C GLU A 165 -8.68 -19.83 -13.15
N ARG A 166 -9.62 -20.57 -12.54
CA ARG A 166 -10.25 -21.76 -13.13
C ARG A 166 -11.08 -21.44 -14.38
N GLU A 167 -11.84 -20.35 -14.36
CA GLU A 167 -12.67 -19.96 -15.52
C GLU A 167 -11.86 -19.33 -16.65
N LEU A 168 -10.73 -18.68 -16.35
CA LEU A 168 -9.77 -18.20 -17.34
C LEU A 168 -8.95 -19.34 -17.95
N SER A 169 -8.44 -20.28 -17.15
CA SER A 169 -7.58 -21.38 -17.62
C SER A 169 -8.29 -22.36 -18.57
N ARG A 170 -9.64 -22.36 -18.59
CA ARG A 170 -10.47 -23.08 -19.58
C ARG A 170 -10.44 -22.44 -20.98
N ARG A 171 -10.06 -21.17 -21.08
CA ARG A 171 -10.18 -20.32 -22.28
C ARG A 171 -8.81 -19.92 -22.83
N VAL A 172 -7.89 -19.56 -21.93
CA VAL A 172 -6.57 -19.01 -22.25
C VAL A 172 -5.50 -19.67 -21.38
N PRO A 173 -4.35 -20.09 -21.93
CA PRO A 173 -3.19 -20.52 -21.13
C PRO A 173 -2.80 -19.47 -20.09
N LEU A 174 -2.72 -19.88 -18.82
CA LEU A 174 -2.55 -19.00 -17.67
C LEU A 174 -1.38 -19.49 -16.82
N ILE A 175 -0.37 -18.64 -16.65
CA ILE A 175 0.85 -18.90 -15.90
C ILE A 175 1.02 -17.79 -14.84
N GLY A 176 1.50 -18.13 -13.66
CA GLY A 176 1.93 -17.20 -12.63
C GLY A 176 3.43 -17.31 -12.35
N ALA A 177 4.05 -16.18 -12.07
CA ALA A 177 5.34 -16.01 -11.45
C ALA A 177 5.12 -15.28 -10.11
N SER A 178 5.28 -15.98 -8.99
CA SER A 178 5.15 -15.40 -7.65
C SER A 178 6.50 -15.32 -6.95
N LEU A 179 6.80 -14.15 -6.38
CA LEU A 179 8.08 -13.82 -5.76
C LEU A 179 7.99 -13.92 -4.23
N THR A 180 8.96 -14.58 -3.61
CA THR A 180 9.15 -14.57 -2.15
C THR A 180 10.29 -13.62 -1.80
N PHE A 181 10.04 -12.66 -0.91
CA PHE A 181 11.08 -11.70 -0.48
C PHE A 181 11.66 -12.05 0.89
N ASN A 182 12.89 -11.62 1.13
CA ASN A 182 13.46 -11.54 2.47
C ASN A 182 12.84 -10.38 3.27
N HIS A 183 13.06 -10.35 4.59
CA HIS A 183 12.73 -9.18 5.42
C HIS A 183 13.38 -7.89 4.88
N PRO A 184 12.66 -6.76 4.73
CA PRO A 184 13.22 -5.52 4.22
C PRO A 184 14.36 -5.00 5.12
N ARG A 185 15.56 -4.81 4.57
CA ARG A 185 16.72 -4.35 5.34
C ARG A 185 16.92 -2.84 5.18
N LEU A 186 17.25 -2.16 6.28
CA LEU A 186 17.68 -0.76 6.26
C LEU A 186 19.15 -0.67 5.83
N ALA A 187 19.51 0.42 5.16
CA ALA A 187 20.85 0.69 4.67
C ALA A 187 21.53 1.88 5.38
N GLY A 188 22.83 2.05 5.13
CA GLY A 188 23.64 3.14 5.70
C GLY A 188 23.77 3.03 7.22
N ALA A 189 23.67 4.16 7.93
CA ALA A 189 23.81 4.22 9.39
C ALA A 189 22.78 3.38 10.16
N ALA A 190 21.64 3.04 9.55
CA ALA A 190 20.62 2.18 10.13
C ALA A 190 20.74 0.69 9.73
N ARG A 191 21.82 0.30 9.02
CA ARG A 191 22.08 -1.10 8.67
C ARG A 191 22.12 -1.97 9.93
N GLY A 192 21.26 -2.98 9.93
CA GLY A 192 21.06 -3.94 11.01
C GLY A 192 19.79 -3.73 11.83
N TYR A 193 19.32 -2.49 11.94
CA TYR A 193 18.13 -2.16 12.72
C TYR A 193 16.87 -2.78 12.08
N PRO A 194 15.92 -3.35 12.86
CA PRO A 194 15.87 -3.40 14.33
C PRO A 194 16.51 -4.65 14.97
N TYR A 195 17.14 -5.55 14.20
CA TYR A 195 17.52 -6.89 14.65
C TYR A 195 18.94 -6.98 15.23
N GLU A 196 19.88 -6.17 14.75
CA GLU A 196 21.26 -6.07 15.27
C GLU A 196 21.30 -5.07 16.45
N GLN A 197 21.74 -5.51 17.63
CA GLN A 197 21.84 -4.66 18.83
C GLN A 197 22.85 -3.52 18.63
N GLU A 198 23.94 -3.79 17.92
CA GLU A 198 24.98 -2.82 17.54
C GLU A 198 24.42 -1.75 16.58
N ALA A 199 23.33 -2.04 15.85
CA ALA A 199 22.63 -1.05 15.05
C ALA A 199 21.74 -0.13 15.89
N LEU A 200 21.07 -0.68 16.91
CA LEU A 200 20.35 0.12 17.91
C LEU A 200 21.32 1.05 18.65
N GLU A 201 22.46 0.53 19.12
CA GLU A 201 23.48 1.30 19.85
C GLU A 201 24.10 2.40 18.98
N ARG A 202 24.45 2.13 17.72
CA ARG A 202 24.90 3.15 16.75
C ARG A 202 23.88 4.27 16.55
N ILE A 203 22.58 3.98 16.60
CA ILE A 203 21.50 4.98 16.49
C ILE A 203 21.33 5.76 17.81
N VAL A 204 21.33 5.07 18.95
CA VAL A 204 21.11 5.63 20.29
C VAL A 204 22.27 6.52 20.75
N GLY A 205 23.51 6.12 20.43
CA GLY A 205 24.74 6.87 20.69
C GLY A 205 25.12 7.89 19.62
N SER A 206 24.35 8.00 18.52
CA SER A 206 24.67 8.93 17.44
C SER A 206 24.67 10.39 17.93
N PRO A 207 25.72 11.20 17.65
CA PRO A 207 25.73 12.62 18.02
C PRO A 207 24.60 13.41 17.34
N LEU A 208 24.08 12.90 16.22
CA LEU A 208 22.94 13.48 15.49
C LEU A 208 21.59 13.30 16.21
N ARG A 209 21.50 12.43 17.24
CA ARG A 209 20.25 12.14 17.97
C ARG A 209 19.67 13.38 18.64
N ARG A 210 20.50 14.23 19.27
CA ARG A 210 20.05 15.48 19.93
C ARG A 210 19.49 16.50 18.93
N PRO A 211 20.23 16.95 17.88
CA PRO A 211 19.66 17.88 16.91
C PRO A 211 18.49 17.27 16.13
N PHE A 212 18.50 15.97 15.81
CA PHE A 212 17.34 15.30 15.20
C PHE A 212 16.09 15.37 16.08
N GLY A 213 16.24 15.25 17.41
CA GLY A 213 15.15 15.44 18.37
C GLY A 213 14.51 16.82 18.29
N LEU A 214 15.30 17.88 18.09
CA LEU A 214 14.84 19.27 18.01
C LEU A 214 14.18 19.64 16.67
N LEU A 215 14.44 18.88 15.59
CA LEU A 215 13.89 19.19 14.26
C LEU A 215 12.35 19.21 14.22
N PRO A 216 11.72 20.12 13.43
CA PRO A 216 10.29 20.10 13.19
C PRO A 216 9.76 18.75 12.69
N ALA A 217 8.49 18.44 12.98
CA ALA A 217 7.90 17.14 12.65
C ALA A 217 7.99 16.78 11.16
N TRP A 218 7.83 17.76 10.25
CA TRP A 218 7.96 17.54 8.81
C TRP A 218 9.39 17.17 8.38
N ALA A 219 10.41 17.74 9.04
CA ALA A 219 11.82 17.49 8.76
C ALA A 219 12.24 16.10 9.27
N ARG A 220 11.86 15.74 10.51
CA ARG A 220 12.03 14.37 11.04
C ARG A 220 11.34 13.33 10.15
N ASP A 221 10.11 13.61 9.72
CA ASP A 221 9.36 12.74 8.80
C ASP A 221 10.03 12.64 7.41
N ARG A 222 10.74 13.68 6.92
CA ARG A 222 11.50 13.61 5.66
C ARG A 222 12.74 12.71 5.83
N ILE A 223 13.52 12.91 6.89
CA ILE A 223 14.75 12.15 7.18
C ILE A 223 14.47 10.66 7.38
N ILE A 224 13.45 10.30 8.17
CA ILE A 224 13.05 8.89 8.39
C ILE A 224 12.64 8.19 7.08
N ARG A 225 12.07 8.93 6.12
CA ARG A 225 11.68 8.41 4.80
C ARG A 225 12.84 8.34 3.81
N SER A 226 13.89 9.17 3.95
CA SER A 226 15.11 9.06 3.14
C SER A 226 16.06 7.95 3.57
N VAL A 227 15.82 7.29 4.72
CA VAL A 227 16.55 6.05 5.07
C VAL A 227 16.19 4.98 4.04
N ARG A 228 17.18 4.60 3.23
CA ARG A 228 17.02 3.59 2.19
C ARG A 228 16.65 2.24 2.81
N ARG A 229 15.73 1.56 2.13
CA ARG A 229 15.30 0.18 2.39
C ARG A 229 15.58 -0.60 1.12
N ASP A 230 16.20 -1.75 1.28
CA ASP A 230 16.46 -2.70 0.21
C ASP A 230 15.69 -4.00 0.47
N LEU A 231 15.06 -4.51 -0.59
CA LEU A 231 14.23 -5.72 -0.56
C LEU A 231 14.87 -6.72 -1.52
N SER A 232 15.49 -7.77 -0.97
CA SER A 232 16.09 -8.84 -1.77
C SER A 232 15.09 -9.97 -2.00
N LEU A 233 15.11 -10.51 -3.22
CA LEU A 233 14.41 -11.75 -3.55
C LEU A 233 15.03 -12.90 -2.75
N ALA A 234 14.20 -13.78 -2.19
CA ALA A 234 14.60 -15.05 -1.60
C ALA A 234 14.47 -16.18 -2.63
N ALA A 235 13.31 -16.26 -3.31
CA ALA A 235 13.02 -17.22 -4.36
C ALA A 235 11.92 -16.71 -5.30
N ALA A 236 11.75 -17.37 -6.44
CA ALA A 236 10.65 -17.12 -7.39
C ALA A 236 10.09 -18.45 -7.90
N TYR A 237 8.77 -18.55 -7.98
CA TYR A 237 8.05 -19.79 -8.28
C TYR A 237 7.17 -19.61 -9.51
N GLY A 238 7.21 -20.59 -10.42
CA GLY A 238 6.45 -20.61 -11.67
C GLY A 238 5.47 -21.79 -11.73
N GLY A 239 4.28 -21.58 -12.29
CA GLY A 239 3.23 -22.59 -12.41
C GLY A 239 1.85 -21.96 -12.64
N PRO A 240 0.73 -22.66 -12.37
CA PRO A 240 -0.56 -22.01 -12.19
C PRO A 240 -0.48 -20.92 -11.08
N PRO A 241 -1.11 -19.74 -11.22
CA PRO A 241 -0.97 -18.65 -10.25
C PRO A 241 -1.27 -19.06 -8.80
N SER A 242 -2.31 -19.86 -8.57
CA SER A 242 -2.66 -20.40 -7.25
C SER A 242 -1.57 -21.29 -6.65
N VAL A 243 -1.02 -22.21 -7.44
CA VAL A 243 0.00 -23.17 -7.00
C VAL A 243 1.34 -22.47 -6.76
N ALA A 244 1.78 -21.64 -7.71
CA ALA A 244 3.02 -20.89 -7.60
C ALA A 244 3.00 -19.93 -6.41
N HIS A 245 1.86 -19.30 -6.14
CA HIS A 245 1.70 -18.40 -5.00
C HIS A 245 1.55 -19.13 -3.66
N ALA A 246 0.90 -20.29 -3.63
CA ALA A 246 0.81 -21.10 -2.42
C ALA A 246 2.19 -21.59 -1.94
N GLU A 247 3.02 -22.11 -2.85
CA GLU A 247 4.41 -22.50 -2.52
C GLU A 247 5.24 -21.27 -2.11
N ALA A 248 5.18 -20.18 -2.90
CA ALA A 248 5.90 -18.94 -2.59
C ALA A 248 5.49 -18.34 -1.22
N LEU A 249 4.23 -18.49 -0.81
CA LEU A 249 3.71 -18.04 0.47
C LEU A 249 4.17 -18.95 1.61
N LEU A 250 4.10 -20.27 1.45
CA LEU A 250 4.60 -21.24 2.44
C LEU A 250 6.10 -21.02 2.73
N ARG A 251 6.91 -20.86 1.68
CA ARG A 251 8.35 -20.54 1.79
C ARG A 251 8.58 -19.13 2.35
N GLY A 252 7.69 -18.20 2.04
CA GLY A 252 7.67 -16.86 2.62
C GLY A 252 7.26 -16.80 4.09
N VAL A 253 6.59 -17.83 4.61
CA VAL A 253 6.32 -18.03 6.04
C VAL A 253 7.53 -18.73 6.68
N GLU A 254 7.97 -19.86 6.14
CA GLU A 254 9.14 -20.64 6.61
C GLU A 254 10.40 -19.76 6.81
N ALA A 255 10.67 -18.84 5.88
CA ALA A 255 11.84 -17.95 5.93
C ALA A 255 11.66 -16.66 6.77
N ARG A 256 10.46 -16.36 7.30
CA ARG A 256 10.15 -15.05 7.93
C ARG A 256 9.31 -15.08 9.20
N SER A 257 8.66 -16.19 9.53
CA SER A 257 7.85 -16.35 10.73
C SER A 257 8.68 -16.23 12.00
N ALA A 258 8.07 -15.72 13.07
CA ALA A 258 8.53 -15.93 14.44
C ALA A 258 7.54 -16.90 15.11
N PRO A 259 7.99 -18.02 15.72
CA PRO A 259 7.12 -18.87 16.53
C PRO A 259 6.69 -18.13 17.81
N LEU A 260 5.55 -18.52 18.35
CA LEU A 260 5.05 -18.09 19.65
C LEU A 260 4.70 -19.35 20.44
N ASP A 261 5.17 -19.44 21.69
CA ASP A 261 4.93 -20.62 22.55
C ASP A 261 3.45 -20.77 22.98
N GLY A 262 2.66 -19.70 22.81
CA GLY A 262 1.24 -19.64 23.07
C GLY A 262 0.62 -18.36 22.53
N GLN A 263 -0.66 -18.14 22.83
CA GLN A 263 -1.33 -16.87 22.55
C GLN A 263 -0.88 -15.80 23.56
N LEU A 264 -0.77 -14.55 23.11
CA LEU A 264 -0.31 -13.42 23.92
C LEU A 264 -1.47 -12.74 24.66
N ASP A 265 -1.25 -12.33 25.91
CA ASP A 265 -2.19 -11.47 26.64
C ASP A 265 -2.23 -10.05 26.07
N ALA A 266 -1.10 -9.57 25.52
CA ALA A 266 -1.00 -8.28 24.86
C ALA A 266 0.03 -8.27 23.72
N ILE A 267 -0.23 -7.45 22.69
CA ILE A 267 0.68 -7.23 21.57
C ILE A 267 0.78 -5.74 21.25
N VAL A 268 1.99 -5.26 20.94
CA VAL A 268 2.27 -3.84 20.66
C VAL A 268 2.60 -3.66 19.18
N ILE A 269 1.78 -2.90 18.45
CA ILE A 269 1.86 -2.79 16.99
C ILE A 269 2.27 -1.38 16.56
N GLY A 270 3.48 -1.26 16.01
CA GLY A 270 4.01 -0.01 15.44
C GLY A 270 3.46 0.27 14.05
N ILE A 271 2.61 1.31 13.90
CA ILE A 271 1.99 1.62 12.61
C ILE A 271 2.91 2.53 11.76
N PRO A 272 3.28 2.11 10.53
CA PRO A 272 4.14 2.91 9.68
C PRO A 272 3.42 4.18 9.21
N ARG A 273 4.15 5.27 9.00
CA ARG A 273 3.61 6.56 8.49
C ARG A 273 3.34 6.53 6.98
N THR A 274 2.95 5.37 6.43
CA THR A 274 2.61 5.18 5.02
C THR A 274 1.42 4.23 4.86
N THR A 275 0.54 4.52 3.92
CA THR A 275 -0.55 3.64 3.45
C THR A 275 -0.01 2.44 2.67
N PRO A 276 -0.76 1.32 2.55
CA PRO A 276 -0.45 0.23 1.61
C PRO A 276 -0.65 0.68 0.16
N PHE A 277 -1.71 1.45 -0.08
CA PHE A 277 -2.11 1.93 -1.40
C PHE A 277 -1.13 2.97 -1.99
N LEU A 278 -1.14 3.06 -3.32
CA LEU A 278 -0.41 4.07 -4.08
C LEU A 278 -1.31 5.27 -4.48
N PRO A 279 -0.78 6.51 -4.51
CA PRO A 279 0.54 6.92 -4.04
C PRO A 279 0.69 6.77 -2.52
N ARG A 280 1.94 6.66 -2.03
CA ARG A 280 2.25 6.43 -0.61
C ARG A 280 1.96 7.68 0.23
N GLU A 281 0.82 7.69 0.90
CA GLU A 281 0.32 8.81 1.71
C GLU A 281 0.42 8.51 3.21
N ARG A 282 0.07 9.50 4.05
CA ARG A 282 -0.09 9.26 5.50
C ARG A 282 -1.41 8.51 5.75
N PRO A 283 -1.44 7.49 6.63
CA PRO A 283 -2.69 6.85 7.02
C PRO A 283 -3.55 7.79 7.86
N ASN A 284 -4.82 7.93 7.47
CA ASN A 284 -5.89 8.48 8.31
C ASN A 284 -6.22 7.49 9.47
N PRO A 285 -7.10 7.83 10.42
CA PRO A 285 -7.39 6.95 11.56
C PRO A 285 -7.92 5.55 11.20
N LEU A 286 -8.73 5.43 10.14
CA LEU A 286 -9.26 4.15 9.66
C LEU A 286 -8.15 3.32 9.00
N LEU A 287 -7.32 3.94 8.15
CA LEU A 287 -6.15 3.28 7.55
C LEU A 287 -5.14 2.82 8.60
N ALA A 288 -4.98 3.55 9.71
CA ALA A 288 -4.16 3.12 10.82
C ALA A 288 -4.75 1.91 11.59
N ALA A 289 -6.07 1.85 11.73
CA ALA A 289 -6.76 0.70 12.30
C ALA A 289 -6.71 -0.52 11.36
N TYR A 290 -6.87 -0.34 10.05
CA TYR A 290 -6.65 -1.38 9.05
C TYR A 290 -5.22 -1.94 9.10
N LEU A 291 -4.20 -1.07 9.13
CA LEU A 291 -2.81 -1.51 9.24
C LEU A 291 -2.53 -2.33 10.51
N ALA A 292 -3.23 -2.06 11.61
CA ALA A 292 -3.12 -2.80 12.86
C ALA A 292 -3.90 -4.13 12.83
N LEU A 293 -5.21 -4.06 12.58
CA LEU A 293 -6.16 -5.16 12.79
C LEU A 293 -6.42 -5.93 11.49
N GLY A 294 -6.52 -5.21 10.38
CA GLY A 294 -6.77 -5.75 9.04
C GLY A 294 -5.53 -6.30 8.32
N LEU A 295 -4.33 -5.94 8.79
CA LEU A 295 -3.05 -6.45 8.28
C LEU A 295 -2.27 -7.14 9.39
N ALA A 296 -1.66 -6.40 10.32
CA ALA A 296 -0.68 -6.98 11.26
C ALA A 296 -1.23 -8.12 12.13
N LEU A 297 -2.40 -7.97 12.77
CA LEU A 297 -3.04 -9.03 13.57
C LEU A 297 -3.54 -10.24 12.76
N ARG A 298 -3.52 -10.20 11.42
CA ARG A 298 -3.96 -11.29 10.55
C ARG A 298 -2.80 -12.01 9.85
N MET A 299 -1.56 -11.59 10.10
CA MET A 299 -0.34 -12.26 9.60
C MET A 299 0.09 -13.42 10.51
N TRP A 300 -0.78 -14.42 10.66
CA TRP A 300 -0.52 -15.65 11.45
C TRP A 300 -0.90 -16.90 10.65
N ARG A 301 -0.23 -18.04 10.90
CA ARG A 301 -0.43 -19.27 10.12
C ARG A 301 -1.31 -20.31 10.82
N ASP A 302 -1.04 -20.59 12.10
CA ASP A 302 -1.62 -21.76 12.80
C ASP A 302 -2.68 -21.39 13.85
N GLY A 303 -2.72 -20.13 14.30
CA GLY A 303 -3.75 -19.59 15.19
C GLY A 303 -3.64 -18.09 15.40
N PHE A 304 -4.74 -17.46 15.82
CA PHE A 304 -4.78 -16.01 16.12
C PHE A 304 -3.85 -15.67 17.31
N PRO A 305 -2.99 -14.64 17.23
CA PRO A 305 -1.87 -14.47 18.16
C PRO A 305 -2.23 -13.89 19.55
N LEU A 306 -3.49 -13.49 19.78
CA LEU A 306 -3.96 -12.98 21.08
C LEU A 306 -4.92 -13.98 21.74
N ALA A 307 -4.84 -14.08 23.07
CA ALA A 307 -5.78 -14.83 23.90
C ALA A 307 -7.18 -14.18 23.89
N ASP A 308 -8.22 -14.90 24.36
CA ASP A 308 -9.54 -14.30 24.55
C ASP A 308 -9.47 -13.22 25.65
N GLY A 309 -10.04 -12.04 25.38
CA GLY A 309 -9.82 -10.83 26.19
C GLY A 309 -8.45 -10.13 26.00
N GLY A 310 -7.54 -10.67 25.18
CA GLY A 310 -6.20 -10.12 24.94
C GLY A 310 -6.19 -8.73 24.27
N THR A 311 -5.15 -7.93 24.56
CA THR A 311 -5.11 -6.49 24.24
C THR A 311 -4.13 -6.12 23.11
N ALA A 312 -4.65 -5.52 22.03
CA ALA A 312 -3.85 -4.95 20.94
C ALA A 312 -3.53 -3.46 21.18
N ILE A 313 -2.28 -3.14 21.52
CA ILE A 313 -1.80 -1.76 21.76
C ILE A 313 -1.27 -1.17 20.46
N VAL A 314 -2.06 -0.31 19.81
CA VAL A 314 -1.73 0.27 18.50
C VAL A 314 -0.95 1.58 18.65
N LEU A 315 0.36 1.54 18.39
CA LEU A 315 1.24 2.71 18.44
C LEU A 315 1.10 3.58 17.18
N HIS A 316 0.07 4.43 17.18
CA HIS A 316 -0.13 5.48 16.18
C HIS A 316 -0.64 6.79 16.81
N ARG A 317 -0.44 7.93 16.14
CA ARG A 317 -0.89 9.25 16.63
C ARG A 317 -2.34 9.62 16.25
N PHE A 318 -3.02 8.76 15.50
CA PHE A 318 -4.43 8.87 15.08
C PHE A 318 -4.92 10.29 14.71
N HIS A 319 -4.08 11.07 14.02
CA HIS A 319 -4.45 12.41 13.55
C HIS A 319 -5.63 12.31 12.58
N ARG A 320 -6.72 13.05 12.84
CA ARG A 320 -7.94 13.07 12.02
C ARG A 320 -7.77 13.83 10.70
N ARG A 321 -6.71 13.51 9.95
CA ARG A 321 -6.39 14.06 8.63
C ARG A 321 -6.62 12.98 7.58
N PHE A 322 -7.43 13.31 6.57
CA PHE A 322 -7.65 12.51 5.37
C PHE A 322 -7.01 13.26 4.20
N SER A 323 -6.30 12.56 3.32
CA SER A 323 -5.73 13.20 2.12
C SER A 323 -6.82 13.59 1.14
N HIS A 324 -6.71 14.77 0.54
CA HIS A 324 -7.65 15.28 -0.44
C HIS A 324 -7.04 15.30 -1.84
N PRO A 325 -7.76 14.86 -2.91
CA PRO A 325 -9.07 14.19 -2.90
C PRO A 325 -8.99 12.67 -2.67
N THR A 326 -7.79 12.12 -2.48
CA THR A 326 -7.45 10.69 -2.57
C THR A 326 -8.09 9.77 -1.53
N GLN A 327 -8.40 10.27 -0.33
CA GLN A 327 -9.00 9.52 0.78
C GLN A 327 -10.41 10.01 1.16
N GLN A 328 -11.13 10.67 0.25
CA GLN A 328 -12.48 11.19 0.52
C GLN A 328 -13.50 10.10 0.92
N PRO A 329 -13.50 8.88 0.33
CA PRO A 329 -14.33 7.77 0.83
C PRO A 329 -14.10 7.44 2.31
N TYR A 330 -12.84 7.42 2.77
CA TYR A 330 -12.54 7.21 4.19
C TYR A 330 -13.09 8.31 5.08
N ARG A 331 -13.15 9.57 4.59
CA ARG A 331 -13.78 10.67 5.31
C ARG A 331 -15.30 10.49 5.39
N ALA A 332 -15.96 10.11 4.29
CA ALA A 332 -17.40 9.85 4.26
C ALA A 332 -17.77 8.70 5.21
N PHE A 333 -17.06 7.56 5.12
CA PHE A 333 -17.21 6.43 6.04
C PHE A 333 -17.00 6.84 7.51
N PHE A 334 -15.97 7.65 7.80
CA PHE A 334 -15.72 8.15 9.15
C PHE A 334 -16.86 9.04 9.66
N GLN A 335 -17.48 9.84 8.78
CA GLN A 335 -18.64 10.66 9.14
C GLN A 335 -19.90 9.81 9.38
N ALA A 336 -20.19 8.81 8.55
CA ALA A 336 -21.29 7.87 8.77
C ALA A 336 -21.14 7.12 10.11
N THR A 337 -20.00 6.47 10.35
CA THR A 337 -19.71 5.74 11.59
C THR A 337 -19.59 6.61 12.85
N THR A 338 -19.45 7.94 12.70
CA THR A 338 -19.53 8.89 13.83
C THR A 338 -20.96 9.35 14.12
N ARG A 339 -21.86 9.33 13.12
CA ARG A 339 -23.27 9.76 13.26
C ARG A 339 -24.16 8.64 13.77
N PHE A 340 -24.08 7.49 13.13
CA PHE A 340 -24.94 6.32 13.35
C PHE A 340 -24.33 5.35 14.38
N GLY A 341 -23.00 5.41 14.56
CA GLY A 341 -22.29 4.61 15.55
C GLY A 341 -21.78 3.29 14.96
N ARG A 342 -22.04 2.17 15.65
CA ARG A 342 -21.41 0.87 15.37
C ARG A 342 -22.37 -0.23 14.91
N GLU A 343 -23.67 0.03 14.88
CA GLU A 343 -24.66 -0.98 14.52
C GLU A 343 -24.58 -1.34 13.03
N SER A 344 -25.02 -2.56 12.69
CA SER A 344 -24.76 -3.15 11.38
C SER A 344 -25.73 -2.69 10.29
N VAL A 345 -26.95 -2.27 10.65
CA VAL A 345 -28.01 -1.94 9.68
C VAL A 345 -27.71 -0.62 8.97
N GLU A 346 -27.53 0.46 9.72
CA GLU A 346 -27.21 1.80 9.18
C GLU A 346 -25.88 1.81 8.41
N LEU A 347 -24.95 0.92 8.77
CA LEU A 347 -23.70 0.75 8.03
C LEU A 347 -23.91 0.06 6.67
N LEU A 348 -24.82 -0.91 6.57
CA LEU A 348 -25.20 -1.54 5.29
C LEU A 348 -25.94 -0.57 4.38
N GLU A 349 -26.70 0.37 4.96
CA GLU A 349 -27.34 1.47 4.20
C GLU A 349 -26.29 2.47 3.72
N ALA A 350 -25.41 2.96 4.60
CA ALA A 350 -24.28 3.82 4.21
C ALA A 350 -23.32 3.16 3.21
N GLU A 351 -23.21 1.82 3.20
CA GLU A 351 -22.46 1.08 2.17
C GLU A 351 -23.15 1.11 0.82
N ARG A 352 -24.48 0.93 0.77
CA ARG A 352 -25.26 1.04 -0.47
C ARG A 352 -25.23 2.46 -1.02
N GLU A 353 -25.45 3.47 -0.17
CA GLU A 353 -25.31 4.89 -0.56
C GLU A 353 -23.92 5.19 -1.14
N ALA A 354 -22.86 4.64 -0.56
CA ALA A 354 -21.51 4.78 -1.10
C ALA A 354 -21.30 3.98 -2.41
N ALA A 355 -21.86 2.78 -2.51
CA ALA A 355 -21.77 1.93 -3.71
C ALA A 355 -22.46 2.55 -4.93
N ASP A 356 -23.49 3.38 -4.70
CA ASP A 356 -24.32 3.94 -5.76
C ASP A 356 -24.16 5.48 -5.91
N ASP A 357 -23.24 6.13 -5.18
CA ASP A 357 -22.89 7.56 -5.39
C ASP A 357 -22.11 7.76 -6.71
N PRO A 358 -22.73 8.37 -7.75
CA PRO A 358 -22.07 8.57 -9.03
C PRO A 358 -20.87 9.51 -8.93
N ARG A 359 -20.83 10.43 -7.95
CA ARG A 359 -19.71 11.37 -7.76
C ARG A 359 -18.49 10.68 -7.18
N ALA A 360 -18.68 9.72 -6.27
CA ALA A 360 -17.62 8.88 -5.76
C ALA A 360 -17.09 7.91 -6.84
N ILE A 361 -17.99 7.30 -7.61
CA ILE A 361 -17.62 6.46 -8.77
C ILE A 361 -16.82 7.29 -9.78
N ASP A 362 -17.30 8.46 -10.23
CA ASP A 362 -16.59 9.34 -11.15
C ASP A 362 -15.22 9.81 -10.60
N ALA A 363 -15.10 9.98 -9.29
CA ALA A 363 -13.83 10.30 -8.64
C ALA A 363 -12.85 9.11 -8.65
N TYR A 364 -13.33 7.87 -8.47
CA TYR A 364 -12.53 6.65 -8.61
C TYR A 364 -12.12 6.41 -10.06
N ARG A 365 -13.10 6.33 -10.98
CA ARG A 365 -12.89 6.07 -12.41
C ARG A 365 -12.00 7.14 -13.02
N GLY A 366 -12.22 8.40 -12.66
CA GLY A 366 -11.40 9.56 -13.02
C GLY A 366 -10.05 9.69 -12.29
N ARG A 367 -9.55 8.64 -11.61
CA ARG A 367 -8.22 8.56 -10.96
C ARG A 367 -7.99 9.56 -9.80
N ARG A 368 -9.03 10.22 -9.30
CA ARG A 368 -8.96 11.24 -8.24
C ARG A 368 -8.99 10.64 -6.83
N SER A 369 -9.76 9.57 -6.60
CA SER A 369 -9.94 8.93 -5.30
C SER A 369 -9.86 7.41 -5.35
N CYS A 370 -9.81 6.76 -4.19
CA CYS A 370 -10.08 5.32 -4.08
C CYS A 370 -11.56 5.02 -4.33
N HIS A 371 -11.92 3.75 -4.47
CA HIS A 371 -13.32 3.32 -4.63
C HIS A 371 -14.14 3.66 -3.39
N PRO A 372 -15.43 4.05 -3.50
CA PRO A 372 -16.29 4.28 -2.34
C PRO A 372 -16.38 3.08 -1.38
N LEU A 373 -16.36 1.86 -1.91
CA LEU A 373 -16.38 0.60 -1.13
C LEU A 373 -15.06 0.24 -0.42
N LEU A 374 -13.92 0.87 -0.74
CA LEU A 374 -12.63 0.47 -0.15
C LEU A 374 -12.60 0.59 1.40
N PRO A 375 -13.11 1.66 2.05
CA PRO A 375 -13.15 1.77 3.51
C PRO A 375 -14.01 0.68 4.17
N PHE A 376 -15.03 0.16 3.49
CA PHE A 376 -15.89 -0.91 3.99
C PHE A 376 -15.16 -2.26 3.94
N ALA A 377 -14.50 -2.57 2.82
CA ALA A 377 -13.63 -3.75 2.72
C ALA A 377 -12.47 -3.73 3.74
N ASP A 378 -11.82 -2.58 3.92
CA ASP A 378 -10.80 -2.39 4.96
C ASP A 378 -11.36 -2.57 6.38
N ARG A 379 -12.59 -2.10 6.65
CA ARG A 379 -13.25 -2.25 7.96
C ARG A 379 -13.60 -3.70 8.27
N ASP A 380 -14.19 -4.43 7.33
CA ASP A 380 -14.54 -5.84 7.55
C ASP A 380 -13.30 -6.70 7.81
N GLY A 381 -12.24 -6.45 7.04
CA GLY A 381 -10.92 -7.05 7.27
C GLY A 381 -10.34 -6.74 8.65
N ALA A 382 -10.70 -5.59 9.25
CA ALA A 382 -10.22 -5.15 10.57
C ALA A 382 -11.16 -5.49 11.75
N GLY A 383 -12.45 -5.75 11.50
CA GLY A 383 -13.48 -5.97 12.52
C GLY A 383 -13.92 -7.43 12.63
N ASP A 384 -14.36 -8.01 11.52
CA ASP A 384 -14.85 -9.39 11.45
C ASP A 384 -13.70 -10.38 11.23
N GLY A 385 -12.67 -9.98 10.47
CA GLY A 385 -11.44 -10.76 10.28
C GLY A 385 -10.53 -10.83 11.52
N ALA A 386 -10.76 -9.98 12.54
CA ALA A 386 -9.93 -9.89 13.74
C ALA A 386 -10.56 -10.51 15.00
N ARG A 387 -11.83 -10.96 14.93
CA ARG A 387 -12.51 -11.65 16.04
C ARG A 387 -12.49 -13.16 15.80
N PRO A 388 -12.06 -13.99 16.77
CA PRO A 388 -12.29 -15.42 16.68
C PRO A 388 -13.79 -15.68 16.65
N ARG A 389 -14.30 -16.15 15.50
CA ARG A 389 -15.62 -16.79 15.47
C ARG A 389 -15.55 -18.01 16.41
N ARG A 390 -16.56 -18.18 17.27
CA ARG A 390 -16.69 -19.34 18.16
C ARG A 390 -16.99 -20.60 17.35
N GLY A 391 -15.98 -21.13 16.68
CA GLY A 391 -15.99 -22.48 16.15
C GLY A 391 -15.98 -23.51 17.28
N PRO A 392 -16.37 -24.77 17.01
CA PRO A 392 -16.14 -25.85 17.96
C PRO A 392 -14.64 -25.95 18.26
N ALA A 393 -14.29 -26.22 19.52
CA ALA A 393 -12.90 -26.35 19.95
C ALA A 393 -12.14 -27.34 19.06
N PRO A 394 -10.86 -27.10 18.73
CA PRO A 394 -10.09 -27.98 17.87
C PRO A 394 -10.12 -29.39 18.45
N ARG A 395 -10.56 -30.36 17.63
CA ARG A 395 -10.55 -31.77 18.01
C ARG A 395 -9.11 -32.14 18.34
N ARG A 396 -8.81 -32.34 19.63
CA ARG A 396 -7.54 -32.89 20.08
C ARG A 396 -7.34 -34.22 19.34
N LEU A 397 -6.35 -34.27 18.46
CA LEU A 397 -5.86 -35.54 17.94
C LEU A 397 -5.39 -36.36 19.16
N PRO A 398 -5.68 -37.67 19.21
CA PRO A 398 -5.19 -38.50 20.30
C PRO A 398 -3.66 -38.44 20.32
N PRO A 399 -3.03 -38.35 21.51
CA PRO A 399 -1.58 -38.25 21.60
C PRO A 399 -0.94 -39.51 20.99
N VAL A 400 -0.13 -39.33 19.95
CA VAL A 400 0.73 -40.39 19.44
C VAL A 400 1.83 -40.60 20.46
N THR A 401 1.78 -41.70 21.21
CA THR A 401 2.70 -41.98 22.31
C THR A 401 4.11 -42.29 21.78
N PRO A 402 5.14 -41.46 22.07
CA PRO A 402 6.51 -41.80 21.76
C PRO A 402 7.02 -42.77 22.83
N VAL A 403 7.43 -43.97 22.42
CA VAL A 403 8.10 -44.92 23.33
C VAL A 403 9.59 -44.59 23.37
N LEU A 404 10.04 -43.99 24.48
CA LEU A 404 11.45 -43.94 24.87
C LEU A 404 11.66 -44.69 26.20
N PRO A 405 12.86 -45.26 26.44
CA PRO A 405 13.14 -46.10 27.60
C PRO A 405 13.36 -45.30 28.90
N ASP A 406 13.11 -45.98 30.03
CA ASP A 406 13.29 -45.47 31.40
C ASP A 406 14.77 -45.41 31.81
N SER A 407 15.22 -44.25 32.29
CA SER A 407 16.44 -44.10 33.08
C SER A 407 16.23 -43.01 34.14
N ARG A 408 16.60 -43.32 35.39
CA ARG A 408 16.20 -42.57 36.60
C ARG A 408 17.39 -41.89 37.27
N ASN A 409 17.08 -40.97 38.18
CA ASN A 409 18.00 -40.18 39.01
C ASN A 409 18.86 -39.15 38.25
N ASP A 410 19.29 -38.03 38.85
CA ASP A 410 19.28 -37.67 40.28
C ASP A 410 18.50 -36.38 40.64
N ARG A 411 18.51 -36.02 41.93
CA ARG A 411 17.73 -34.93 42.56
C ARG A 411 18.44 -33.56 42.59
N PRO A 412 17.71 -32.45 42.83
CA PRO A 412 18.25 -31.09 42.69
C PRO A 412 19.07 -30.61 43.88
N LEU A 413 19.80 -29.52 43.67
CA LEU A 413 20.27 -28.62 44.73
C LEU A 413 19.56 -27.26 44.61
N ASP A 414 19.11 -26.79 45.76
CA ASP A 414 18.44 -25.51 45.96
C ASP A 414 19.37 -24.58 46.77
N GLN A 415 19.41 -23.29 46.44
CA GLN A 415 19.95 -22.26 47.31
C GLN A 415 19.58 -20.83 46.85
N ASP A 416 18.92 -20.11 47.75
CA ASP A 416 18.65 -18.68 47.67
C ASP A 416 19.91 -17.83 47.38
N LEU A 417 19.69 -16.68 46.73
CA LEU A 417 20.25 -15.43 47.23
C LEU A 417 19.26 -14.26 46.97
N ARG A 418 19.30 -13.26 47.84
CA ARG A 418 18.18 -12.33 48.05
C ARG A 418 18.25 -11.01 47.27
N GLU A 419 17.06 -10.45 47.08
CA GLU A 419 16.68 -9.05 47.23
C GLU A 419 17.80 -7.98 47.24
N GLU A 420 17.71 -7.01 46.34
CA GLU A 420 17.68 -5.62 46.80
C GLU A 420 16.68 -4.77 45.99
N LEU A 421 15.97 -3.88 46.67
CA LEU A 421 15.04 -2.92 46.10
C LEU A 421 15.79 -1.62 45.75
N LEU A 422 15.28 -0.87 44.76
CA LEU A 422 15.01 0.57 44.95
C LEU A 422 14.07 1.11 43.87
N ARG A 423 13.28 2.13 44.22
CA ARG A 423 12.25 2.76 43.37
C ARG A 423 12.26 4.30 43.59
N PRO A 424 11.41 5.07 42.90
CA PRO A 424 11.85 6.03 41.89
C PRO A 424 11.97 7.48 42.40
N LEU A 425 12.63 8.35 41.62
CA LEU A 425 12.50 9.80 41.73
C LEU A 425 11.50 10.34 40.70
N LEU A 426 10.50 11.07 41.18
CA LEU A 426 9.60 11.90 40.38
C LEU A 426 10.16 13.32 40.30
N ALA A 427 10.03 13.95 39.13
CA ALA A 427 10.17 15.40 38.98
C ALA A 427 8.88 15.96 38.36
N ARG A 428 8.27 16.93 39.03
CA ARG A 428 6.97 17.54 38.69
C ARG A 428 7.19 18.99 38.27
N PHE A 429 6.70 19.36 37.09
CA PHE A 429 6.46 20.76 36.71
C PHE A 429 5.12 20.84 35.96
N ALA A 430 4.45 21.98 36.08
CA ALA A 430 3.01 22.12 35.85
C ALA A 430 2.65 22.98 34.62
N GLU A 431 1.36 23.30 34.51
CA GLU A 431 0.67 24.21 33.59
C GLU A 431 1.36 25.59 33.38
N GLU A 432 1.00 26.43 32.39
CA GLU A 432 -0.36 26.66 31.88
C GLU A 432 -0.50 27.23 30.43
N VAL A 433 -1.76 27.22 30.00
CA VAL A 433 -2.43 27.74 28.79
C VAL A 433 -1.88 29.05 28.19
N PHE A 434 -1.79 29.10 26.84
CA PHE A 434 -2.52 30.11 26.04
C PHE A 434 -2.75 29.64 24.60
N GLY A 435 -3.80 30.15 23.95
CA GLY A 435 -4.04 29.85 22.54
C GLY A 435 -5.10 30.70 21.86
N ARG A 436 -4.75 31.29 20.71
CA ARG A 436 -5.67 31.53 19.59
C ARG A 436 -4.88 31.73 18.28
N ALA A 437 -5.66 31.77 17.21
CA ALA A 437 -5.40 32.10 15.79
C ALA A 437 -4.21 33.05 15.47
N LEU A 438 -3.73 33.20 14.22
CA LEU A 438 -4.46 33.22 12.93
C LEU A 438 -3.45 33.18 11.74
N LEU A 439 -3.93 32.94 10.50
CA LEU A 439 -3.23 33.12 9.20
C LEU A 439 -2.01 32.19 8.90
N ASP A 440 -1.64 31.87 7.66
CA ASP A 440 -2.39 31.75 6.39
C ASP A 440 -1.59 30.84 5.41
N ASP A 441 -2.23 30.35 4.35
CA ASP A 441 -1.55 29.73 3.19
C ASP A 441 -1.01 30.80 2.23
N PRO A 442 0.23 30.64 1.71
CA PRO A 442 0.58 31.08 0.36
C PRO A 442 0.90 29.88 -0.56
N PRO A 443 0.28 29.76 -1.75
CA PRO A 443 0.45 28.60 -2.62
C PRO A 443 1.51 28.79 -3.73
N VAL A 444 1.76 27.68 -4.45
CA VAL A 444 2.40 27.59 -5.78
C VAL A 444 3.91 27.81 -5.87
N VAL A 445 4.52 26.92 -6.68
CA VAL A 445 5.92 26.95 -7.13
C VAL A 445 6.00 27.66 -8.48
N HIS A 446 7.03 28.45 -8.72
CA HIS A 446 7.52 28.71 -10.08
C HIS A 446 8.92 28.11 -10.26
N HIS A 447 9.09 27.39 -11.37
CA HIS A 447 10.39 26.94 -11.86
C HIS A 447 11.04 28.06 -12.69
N HIS A 448 12.36 28.19 -12.60
CA HIS A 448 13.20 28.43 -13.77
C HIS A 448 14.51 27.65 -13.62
N ASP A 449 14.99 27.11 -14.73
CA ASP A 449 16.18 26.27 -14.80
C ASP A 449 17.46 27.11 -14.96
N ALA A 450 18.55 26.63 -14.37
CA ALA A 450 19.92 27.08 -14.68
C ALA A 450 20.84 25.85 -14.68
N VAL A 451 21.61 25.66 -15.75
CA VAL A 451 22.37 24.43 -16.00
C VAL A 451 23.87 24.63 -15.78
N GLY A 452 24.44 23.82 -14.88
CA GLY A 452 25.85 23.41 -14.89
C GLY A 452 26.90 24.46 -14.47
N GLY A 453 28.18 24.07 -14.55
CA GLY A 453 29.31 24.99 -14.40
C GLY A 453 30.22 24.73 -13.20
N LEU A 454 31.14 23.78 -13.34
CA LEU A 454 32.29 23.55 -12.45
C LEU A 454 33.15 24.83 -12.28
N THR A 455 33.56 25.16 -11.05
CA THR A 455 34.52 26.25 -10.79
C THR A 455 35.97 25.77 -10.77
N GLY A 456 36.61 25.79 -11.94
CA GLY A 456 38.07 25.69 -12.08
C GLY A 456 38.73 27.08 -12.17
N LYS A 457 39.95 27.24 -11.64
CA LYS A 457 40.68 28.53 -11.67
C LYS A 457 41.56 28.66 -12.91
N ALA A 458 41.60 29.86 -13.52
CA ALA A 458 42.82 30.53 -13.97
C ALA A 458 42.51 31.99 -14.37
N HIS A 459 43.52 32.87 -14.29
CA HIS A 459 43.47 34.22 -14.86
C HIS A 459 44.00 34.21 -16.30
N LEU A 460 43.62 35.19 -17.11
CA LEU A 460 44.54 35.91 -18.01
C LEU A 460 43.96 37.29 -18.36
N VAL A 461 44.79 38.15 -18.93
CA VAL A 461 44.54 39.59 -19.17
C VAL A 461 44.53 39.86 -20.69
N GLY A 462 43.78 40.88 -21.12
CA GLY A 462 43.81 41.40 -22.48
C GLY A 462 42.81 42.54 -22.66
N ASP A 463 43.31 43.76 -22.73
CA ASP A 463 42.55 44.97 -23.04
C ASP A 463 42.38 45.13 -24.57
N ASP A 464 41.25 45.68 -25.03
CA ASP A 464 41.25 47.00 -25.71
C ASP A 464 39.86 47.42 -26.24
N ASP A 465 39.43 48.57 -25.73
CA ASP A 465 38.87 49.74 -26.41
C ASP A 465 38.02 49.64 -27.71
N HIS A 466 36.75 50.09 -27.65
CA HIS A 466 36.22 51.28 -28.39
C HIS A 466 34.67 51.32 -28.48
N GLY A 467 34.09 52.53 -28.59
CA GLY A 467 32.78 52.70 -29.27
C GLY A 467 31.55 53.16 -28.45
N HIS A 468 31.61 54.33 -27.81
CA HIS A 468 30.44 55.11 -27.36
C HIS A 468 30.15 56.29 -28.33
N PRO A 469 29.01 57.01 -28.24
CA PRO A 469 27.67 56.69 -27.70
C PRO A 469 26.54 57.12 -28.69
N PHE A 470 25.26 57.12 -28.27
CA PHE A 470 24.41 58.33 -28.35
C PHE A 470 23.16 58.26 -27.45
N GLU A 471 22.73 59.40 -26.91
CA GLU A 471 21.58 59.58 -26.01
C GLU A 471 20.30 60.03 -26.76
N ARG A 472 19.08 59.81 -26.20
CA ARG A 472 18.25 60.88 -25.55
C ARG A 472 16.78 60.53 -25.24
N LYS A 473 16.31 61.06 -24.10
CA LYS A 473 14.94 61.58 -23.73
C LYS A 473 13.73 60.61 -23.86
N LEU A 474 12.91 60.35 -22.83
CA LEU A 474 12.13 61.15 -21.86
C LEU A 474 10.64 61.38 -22.24
N LEU A 475 9.75 60.77 -21.43
CA LEU A 475 8.45 61.26 -20.91
C LEU A 475 7.14 61.28 -21.75
N HIS A 476 6.03 60.99 -21.02
CA HIS A 476 4.61 61.40 -21.22
C HIS A 476 3.82 60.87 -22.45
N HIS A 477 2.46 60.79 -22.48
CA HIS A 477 1.43 60.42 -21.47
C HIS A 477 0.05 60.18 -22.16
N VAL A 478 -0.80 59.29 -21.62
CA VAL A 478 -2.30 59.25 -21.64
C VAL A 478 -3.12 59.61 -22.91
N GLN A 479 -3.80 58.62 -23.50
CA GLN A 479 -5.25 58.59 -23.92
C GLN A 479 -5.53 57.23 -24.62
N ASP A 480 -6.44 56.37 -24.16
CA ASP A 480 -7.92 56.41 -24.11
C ASP A 480 -8.64 56.20 -25.46
N LEU A 481 -9.33 55.06 -25.57
CA LEU A 481 -10.61 54.93 -26.28
C LEU A 481 -11.44 53.81 -25.64
N ALA A 482 -12.75 54.01 -25.52
CA ALA A 482 -13.68 53.05 -24.92
C ALA A 482 -14.97 52.97 -25.73
N ASP A 483 -15.71 51.87 -25.61
CA ASP A 483 -17.18 51.82 -25.61
C ASP A 483 -17.62 50.47 -24.94
N HIS A 484 -18.47 50.39 -23.90
CA HIS A 484 -19.89 50.78 -23.73
C HIS A 484 -20.83 49.89 -24.60
N LEU A 485 -21.82 49.12 -24.10
CA LEU A 485 -22.86 49.22 -23.04
C LEU A 485 -23.40 47.79 -22.70
N ARG A 486 -24.20 47.42 -21.67
CA ARG A 486 -24.67 47.90 -20.33
C ARG A 486 -25.48 46.74 -19.66
N VAL A 487 -26.03 46.93 -18.44
CA VAL A 487 -27.27 46.27 -17.89
C VAL A 487 -27.22 44.74 -17.60
N GLU A 488 -27.68 44.19 -16.47
CA GLU A 488 -28.18 44.76 -15.20
C GLU A 488 -28.00 43.81 -13.98
N ARG A 489 -28.37 44.28 -12.78
CA ARG A 489 -28.53 43.48 -11.55
C ARG A 489 -29.93 43.70 -10.98
N ALA A 490 -30.58 42.62 -10.52
CA ALA A 490 -31.76 42.70 -9.66
C ALA A 490 -31.45 42.18 -8.24
N ARG A 491 -32.03 42.83 -7.23
CA ARG A 491 -32.12 42.37 -5.84
C ARG A 491 -33.57 42.58 -5.38
N ARG A 492 -34.12 41.66 -4.59
CA ARG A 492 -35.23 41.98 -3.68
C ARG A 492 -35.22 41.07 -2.45
N LEU A 493 -35.71 41.63 -1.34
CA LEU A 493 -36.02 40.93 -0.10
C LEU A 493 -37.53 40.68 -0.04
N VAL A 494 -37.94 39.64 0.69
CA VAL A 494 -39.25 39.48 1.35
C VAL A 494 -38.98 38.78 2.70
N GLU A 495 -39.83 39.02 3.69
CA GLU A 495 -39.64 38.66 5.11
C GLU A 495 -40.21 37.28 5.49
N GLU A 496 -40.09 36.94 6.78
CA GLU A 496 -40.72 35.80 7.45
C GLU A 496 -42.19 36.07 7.79
N ASP A 497 -42.99 35.01 7.90
CA ASP A 497 -44.13 34.80 8.81
C ASP A 497 -44.19 33.28 9.11
#